data_AF-K9UJ76-F1
#
_entry.id   AF-K9UJ76-F1
#
_cell.length_a   1.000
_cell.length_b   1.000
_cell.length_c   1.000
_cell.angle_alpha   90.00
_cell.angle_beta   90.00
_cell.angle_gamma   90.00
#
_symmetry.space_group_name_H-M   'P 1'
#
loop_
_entity.id
_entity.type
_entity.pdbx_description
1 polymer ?
#
loop_
_entity_poly.entity_id
_entity_poly.type
_entity_poly.pdbx_seq_one_letter_code
_entity_poly.pdbx_strand_id
1 'polypeptide(L)'
;MAELKSFYTLDLFIGPGAGRKATTYVFGSLAEIKQALEVEFSRGIEVYLLIYYGEDIWLSTYHHGKMVNEINLLPYITVDIPGEGVFSIDENQQVSPPIADDEDDDDSLSARLFTDEVEEYTIIIDWSKLAIPDLIAPILQPKEVTLASDRYMGTKVSQSEIDEFLQCQTLAELEDLGIFYYGWNDGEAGITSAELEPDDPFITLQPVARHVRFQ
;
A
#
# COMPACT_ATOMS: atom_id res chain seq x y z
N MET A 1 -25.18 3.96 12.56
CA MET A 1 -24.90 5.30 12.01
C MET A 1 -23.43 5.33 11.71
N ALA A 2 -23.09 5.72 10.49
CA ALA A 2 -21.70 5.89 10.11
C ALA A 2 -21.08 7.00 10.97
N GLU A 3 -19.81 6.85 11.32
CA GLU A 3 -19.04 7.80 12.11
C GLU A 3 -17.70 8.00 11.42
N LEU A 4 -17.20 9.24 11.38
CA LEU A 4 -15.86 9.50 10.89
C LEU A 4 -14.84 9.08 11.94
N LYS A 5 -14.09 8.02 11.64
CA LYS A 5 -13.06 7.45 12.51
C LYS A 5 -11.66 7.81 12.03
N SER A 6 -10.69 7.62 12.89
CA SER A 6 -9.27 7.76 12.56
C SER A 6 -8.71 6.44 12.02
N PHE A 7 -7.80 6.52 11.05
CA PHE A 7 -7.19 5.39 10.36
C PHE A 7 -5.90 5.82 9.67
N TYR A 8 -5.14 4.83 9.20
CA TYR A 8 -4.05 5.02 8.24
C TYR A 8 -4.49 4.57 6.86
N THR A 9 -3.97 5.21 5.81
CA THR A 9 -3.94 4.63 4.47
C THR A 9 -2.50 4.37 4.06
N LEU A 10 -2.29 3.30 3.31
CA LEU A 10 -1.05 3.02 2.60
C LEU A 10 -1.41 2.83 1.13
N ASP A 11 -0.96 3.77 0.30
CA ASP A 11 -1.23 3.84 -1.12
C ASP A 11 0.00 3.37 -1.90
N LEU A 12 -0.18 2.37 -2.76
CA LEU A 12 0.82 1.83 -3.67
C LEU A 12 0.34 2.07 -5.09
N PHE A 13 1.13 2.79 -5.87
CA PHE A 13 0.71 3.22 -7.19
C PHE A 13 1.84 3.15 -8.20
N ILE A 14 1.51 2.64 -9.39
CA ILE A 14 2.38 2.71 -10.55
C ILE A 14 1.61 3.40 -11.66
N GLY A 15 2.25 4.42 -12.23
CA GLY A 15 1.66 5.23 -13.28
C GLY A 15 1.20 4.43 -14.50
N PRO A 16 0.39 5.04 -15.38
CA PRO A 16 -0.11 4.36 -16.57
C PRO A 16 1.04 3.83 -17.44
N GLY A 17 1.03 2.53 -17.73
CA GLY A 17 2.09 1.85 -18.45
C GLY A 17 1.84 0.34 -18.59
N ALA A 18 2.92 -0.43 -18.68
CA ALA A 18 2.87 -1.90 -18.77
C ALA A 18 2.70 -2.59 -17.40
N GLY A 19 3.30 -2.05 -16.34
CA GLY A 19 3.01 -2.43 -14.95
C GLY A 19 2.08 -1.38 -14.35
N ARG A 20 0.81 -1.70 -14.16
CA ARG A 20 -0.16 -0.79 -13.54
C ARG A 20 -0.46 -1.32 -12.15
N LYS A 21 -0.67 -0.40 -11.22
CA LYS A 21 -1.06 -0.72 -9.84
C LYS A 21 -1.73 0.49 -9.23
N ALA A 22 -2.84 0.25 -8.55
CA ALA A 22 -3.52 1.24 -7.72
C ALA A 22 -4.11 0.51 -6.53
N THR A 23 -3.32 0.34 -5.48
CA THR A 23 -3.72 -0.41 -4.29
C THR A 23 -3.73 0.50 -3.08
N THR A 24 -4.82 0.49 -2.32
CA THR A 24 -4.93 1.23 -1.07
C THR A 24 -5.28 0.29 0.07
N TYR A 25 -4.41 0.25 1.07
CA TYR A 25 -4.68 -0.40 2.35
C TYR A 25 -5.22 0.61 3.36
N VAL A 26 -6.28 0.25 4.08
CA VAL A 26 -6.90 1.09 5.12
C VAL A 26 -6.96 0.34 6.44
N PHE A 27 -6.27 0.82 7.46
CA PHE A 27 -6.15 0.11 8.75
C PHE A 27 -6.30 1.01 9.98
N GLY A 28 -6.72 0.39 11.08
CA GLY A 28 -6.86 1.02 12.38
C GLY A 28 -5.57 1.04 13.20
N SER A 29 -4.45 0.55 12.68
CA SER A 29 -3.17 0.55 13.39
C SER A 29 -1.95 0.60 12.45
N LEU A 30 -0.86 1.17 12.95
CA LEU A 30 0.42 1.17 12.24
C LEU A 30 1.00 -0.24 12.12
N ALA A 31 0.70 -1.14 13.06
CA ALA A 31 1.16 -2.53 13.01
C ALA A 31 0.60 -3.27 11.79
N GLU A 32 -0.67 -3.03 11.44
CA GLU A 32 -1.29 -3.62 10.25
C GLU A 32 -0.75 -3.02 8.95
N ILE A 33 -0.44 -1.73 8.93
CA ILE A 33 0.24 -1.09 7.78
C ILE A 33 1.60 -1.75 7.53
N LYS A 34 2.37 -1.99 8.60
CA LYS A 34 3.64 -2.71 8.50
C LYS A 34 3.42 -4.10 7.94
N GLN A 35 2.48 -4.86 8.52
CA GLN A 35 2.12 -6.20 8.08
C GLN A 35 1.71 -6.25 6.60
N ALA A 36 0.94 -5.28 6.13
CA ALA A 36 0.52 -5.18 4.74
C ALA A 36 1.73 -5.01 3.79
N LEU A 37 2.69 -4.14 4.13
CA LEU A 37 3.95 -4.04 3.38
C LEU A 37 4.76 -5.35 3.42
N GLU A 38 4.70 -6.11 4.51
CA GLU A 38 5.37 -7.41 4.58
C GLU A 38 4.77 -8.43 3.63
N VAL A 39 3.45 -8.46 3.54
CA VAL A 39 2.72 -9.33 2.62
C VAL A 39 2.95 -8.88 1.18
N GLU A 40 2.88 -7.58 0.92
CA GLU A 40 3.12 -7.00 -0.40
C GLU A 40 4.49 -7.42 -0.94
N PHE A 41 5.55 -7.08 -0.21
CA PHE A 41 6.91 -7.40 -0.66
C PHE A 41 7.30 -8.87 -0.47
N SER A 42 6.38 -9.78 -0.17
CA SER A 42 6.69 -11.22 -0.09
C SER A 42 6.86 -11.90 -1.45
N ARG A 43 6.59 -11.18 -2.54
CA ARG A 43 6.71 -11.68 -3.91
C ARG A 43 7.75 -10.89 -4.69
N GLY A 44 8.61 -11.57 -5.44
CA GLY A 44 9.65 -10.94 -6.25
C GLY A 44 9.10 -9.92 -7.24
N ILE A 45 7.89 -10.14 -7.76
CA ILE A 45 7.22 -9.20 -8.67
C ILE A 45 6.99 -7.83 -8.04
N GLU A 46 6.69 -7.73 -6.74
CA GLU A 46 6.48 -6.42 -6.10
C GLU A 46 7.81 -5.68 -5.92
N VAL A 47 8.90 -6.42 -5.66
CA VAL A 47 10.26 -5.84 -5.63
C VAL A 47 10.69 -5.40 -7.03
N TYR A 48 10.38 -6.18 -8.07
CA TYR A 48 10.59 -5.79 -9.46
C TYR A 48 9.87 -4.48 -9.78
N LEU A 49 8.59 -4.38 -9.44
CA LEU A 49 7.80 -3.18 -9.68
C LEU A 49 8.37 -1.96 -8.95
N LEU A 50 8.79 -2.15 -7.69
CA LEU A 50 9.40 -1.11 -6.88
C LEU A 50 10.68 -0.54 -7.51
N ILE A 51 11.59 -1.39 -7.98
CA ILE A 51 12.93 -0.95 -8.41
C ILE A 51 13.06 -0.69 -9.93
N TYR A 52 12.17 -1.25 -10.76
CA TYR A 52 12.20 -1.06 -12.22
C TYR A 52 11.06 -0.16 -12.74
N TYR A 53 9.88 -0.16 -12.12
CA TYR A 53 8.69 0.51 -12.65
C TYR A 53 8.32 1.83 -11.96
N GLY A 54 9.04 2.20 -10.90
CA GLY A 54 8.81 3.47 -10.21
C GLY A 54 7.49 3.46 -9.44
N GLU A 55 7.35 2.52 -8.51
CA GLU A 55 6.22 2.49 -7.60
C GLU A 55 6.30 3.66 -6.61
N ASP A 56 5.21 4.41 -6.48
CA ASP A 56 5.01 5.32 -5.37
C ASP A 56 4.43 4.59 -4.16
N ILE A 57 4.93 4.90 -2.97
CA ILE A 57 4.42 4.35 -1.72
C ILE A 57 4.20 5.48 -0.71
N TRP A 58 2.94 5.75 -0.39
CA TRP A 58 2.55 6.83 0.51
C TRP A 58 1.81 6.30 1.73
N LEU A 59 2.21 6.76 2.91
CA LEU A 59 1.51 6.52 4.17
C LEU A 59 0.82 7.80 4.63
N SER A 60 -0.50 7.77 4.74
CA SER A 60 -1.30 8.89 5.22
C SER A 60 -1.98 8.56 6.55
N THR A 61 -2.12 9.58 7.39
CA THR A 61 -2.82 9.49 8.69
C THR A 61 -4.06 10.35 8.64
N TYR A 62 -5.21 9.76 8.97
CA TYR A 62 -6.49 10.43 9.02
C TYR A 62 -7.00 10.47 10.46
N HIS A 63 -7.42 11.65 10.90
CA HIS A 63 -8.14 11.85 12.15
C HIS A 63 -9.57 12.28 11.83
N HIS A 64 -10.53 11.43 12.20
CA HIS A 64 -11.97 11.63 11.93
C HIS A 64 -12.23 12.02 10.46
N GLY A 65 -11.72 11.22 9.51
CA GLY A 65 -11.90 11.45 8.07
C GLY A 65 -11.06 12.60 7.47
N LYS A 66 -10.28 13.33 8.27
CA LYS A 66 -9.39 14.39 7.78
C LYS A 66 -7.95 13.93 7.76
N MET A 67 -7.28 14.02 6.62
CA MET A 67 -5.84 13.78 6.51
C MET A 67 -5.05 14.82 7.32
N VAL A 68 -4.24 14.36 8.27
CA VAL A 68 -3.41 15.20 9.16
C VAL A 68 -1.91 15.05 8.89
N ASN A 69 -1.50 13.98 8.23
CA ASN A 69 -0.12 13.71 7.87
C ASN A 69 -0.06 12.81 6.63
N GLU A 70 0.99 12.96 5.84
CA GLU A 70 1.25 12.19 4.62
C GLU A 70 2.78 12.08 4.46
N ILE A 71 3.28 10.88 4.18
CA ILE A 71 4.71 10.56 4.10
C ILE A 71 4.97 9.71 2.85
N ASN A 72 5.93 10.12 2.02
CA ASN A 72 6.52 9.26 1.00
C ASN A 72 7.48 8.27 1.68
N LEU A 73 7.24 6.97 1.55
CA LEU A 73 8.05 5.93 2.17
C LEU A 73 9.34 5.62 1.39
N LEU A 74 9.42 5.93 0.08
CA LEU A 74 10.55 5.52 -0.78
C LEU A 74 11.94 5.86 -0.20
N PRO A 75 12.21 7.09 0.30
CA PRO A 75 13.53 7.46 0.85
C PRO A 75 13.97 6.64 2.07
N TYR A 76 13.05 5.88 2.66
CA TYR A 76 13.27 5.09 3.86
C TYR A 76 13.34 3.59 3.57
N ILE A 77 13.15 3.19 2.31
CA ILE A 77 13.21 1.80 1.86
C ILE A 77 14.60 1.48 1.34
N THR A 78 15.11 0.33 1.74
CA THR A 78 16.32 -0.29 1.20
C THR A 78 16.03 -1.73 0.81
N VAL A 79 16.48 -2.13 -0.37
CA VAL A 79 16.35 -3.49 -0.91
C VAL A 79 17.74 -4.11 -0.94
N ASP A 80 17.96 -5.18 -0.18
CA ASP A 80 19.20 -5.97 -0.23
C ASP A 80 18.92 -7.29 -0.95
N ILE A 81 19.60 -7.50 -2.09
CA ILE A 81 19.48 -8.72 -2.87
C ILE A 81 20.87 -9.38 -2.89
N PRO A 82 21.04 -10.52 -2.20
CA PRO A 82 22.31 -11.23 -2.14
C PRO A 82 22.91 -11.51 -3.51
N GLY A 83 24.16 -11.09 -3.71
CA GLY A 83 24.90 -11.25 -4.97
C GLY A 83 24.72 -10.11 -5.97
N GLU A 84 23.64 -9.34 -5.86
CA GLU A 84 23.32 -8.22 -6.76
C GLU A 84 23.70 -6.87 -6.13
N GLY A 85 23.36 -6.68 -4.85
CA GLY A 85 23.72 -5.48 -4.09
C GLY A 85 22.62 -4.94 -3.20
N VAL A 86 22.88 -3.74 -2.65
CA VAL A 86 21.97 -3.00 -1.79
C VAL A 86 21.51 -1.74 -2.53
N PHE A 87 20.20 -1.59 -2.67
CA PHE A 87 19.55 -0.53 -3.43
C PHE A 87 18.74 0.38 -2.51
N SER A 88 18.95 1.68 -2.64
CA SER A 88 18.12 2.72 -2.01
C SER A 88 17.30 3.44 -3.08
N ILE A 89 16.12 3.93 -2.71
CA ILE A 89 15.21 4.63 -3.62
C ILE A 89 15.01 6.05 -3.09
N ASP A 90 15.15 7.06 -3.94
CA ASP A 90 14.91 8.44 -3.52
C ASP A 90 13.44 8.89 -3.72
N GLU A 91 13.14 10.12 -3.33
CA GLU A 91 11.79 10.71 -3.44
C GLU A 91 11.31 10.90 -4.89
N ASN A 92 12.22 10.78 -5.87
CA ASN A 92 11.94 10.87 -7.31
C ASN A 92 12.01 9.48 -7.97
N GLN A 93 11.87 8.42 -7.18
CA GLN A 93 11.89 7.02 -7.62
C GLN A 93 13.23 6.61 -8.27
N GLN A 94 14.33 7.33 -8.01
CA GLN A 94 15.63 6.97 -8.55
C GLN A 94 16.29 5.91 -7.65
N VAL A 95 16.61 4.77 -8.25
CA VAL A 95 17.31 3.68 -7.58
C VAL A 95 18.82 3.90 -7.62
N SER A 96 19.47 3.70 -6.47
CA SER A 96 20.93 3.83 -6.30
C SER A 96 21.50 2.59 -5.60
N PRO A 97 22.52 1.92 -6.17
CA PRO A 97 23.13 2.18 -7.49
C PRO A 97 22.12 1.94 -8.62
N PRO A 98 22.33 2.55 -9.81
CA PRO A 98 21.46 2.30 -10.95
C PRO A 98 21.53 0.82 -11.33
N ILE A 99 20.39 0.23 -11.64
CA ILE A 99 20.28 -1.17 -12.05
C ILE A 99 20.60 -1.26 -13.55
N ALA A 100 21.32 -2.31 -13.95
CA ALA A 100 21.57 -2.57 -15.36
C ALA A 100 20.26 -2.90 -16.08
N ASP A 101 20.02 -2.23 -17.19
CA ASP A 101 18.86 -2.44 -18.06
C ASP A 101 19.18 -3.56 -19.06
N ASP A 102 19.12 -4.80 -18.56
CA ASP A 102 19.36 -6.01 -19.34
C ASP A 102 18.07 -6.86 -19.42
N GLU A 103 16.92 -6.22 -19.72
CA GLU A 103 15.59 -6.87 -19.80
C GLU A 103 15.51 -8.00 -20.85
N ASP A 104 16.45 -8.08 -21.78
CA ASP A 104 16.51 -9.10 -22.84
C ASP A 104 17.27 -10.38 -22.43
N ASP A 105 17.87 -10.44 -21.23
CA ASP A 105 18.56 -11.62 -20.71
C ASP A 105 17.64 -12.38 -19.72
N ASP A 106 17.32 -13.64 -20.05
CA ASP A 106 16.49 -14.51 -19.21
C ASP A 106 17.13 -14.76 -17.83
N ASP A 107 18.46 -14.61 -17.70
CA ASP A 107 19.19 -14.75 -16.43
C ASP A 107 19.34 -13.42 -15.66
N SER A 108 18.80 -12.31 -16.19
CA SER A 108 18.86 -10.98 -15.55
C SER A 108 18.11 -10.92 -14.22
N LEU A 109 18.49 -9.95 -13.38
CA LEU A 109 17.78 -9.67 -12.13
C LEU A 109 16.31 -9.31 -12.35
N SER A 110 16.00 -8.55 -13.40
CA SER A 110 14.63 -8.18 -13.78
C SER A 110 13.80 -9.41 -14.10
N ALA A 111 14.30 -10.30 -14.96
CA ALA A 111 13.63 -11.55 -15.31
C ALA A 111 13.37 -12.41 -14.06
N ARG A 112 14.41 -12.60 -13.23
CA ARG A 112 14.33 -13.43 -12.01
C ARG A 112 13.38 -12.86 -10.96
N LEU A 113 13.32 -11.54 -10.76
CA LEU A 113 12.34 -10.95 -9.85
C LEU A 113 10.92 -11.07 -10.41
N PHE A 114 10.75 -10.84 -11.71
CA PHE A 114 9.44 -10.94 -12.38
C PHE A 114 8.86 -12.36 -12.33
N THR A 115 9.71 -13.39 -12.49
CA THR A 115 9.32 -14.81 -12.44
C THR A 115 9.36 -15.43 -11.04
N ASP A 116 9.70 -14.64 -10.00
CA ASP A 116 9.84 -15.09 -8.61
C ASP A 116 10.92 -16.17 -8.40
N GLU A 117 12.00 -16.10 -9.19
CA GLU A 117 13.17 -16.98 -9.15
C GLU A 117 14.30 -16.45 -8.24
N VAL A 118 14.17 -15.25 -7.69
CA VAL A 118 15.07 -14.77 -6.63
C VAL A 118 14.75 -15.48 -5.32
N GLU A 119 15.68 -16.29 -4.82
CA GLU A 119 15.45 -17.12 -3.63
C GLU A 119 15.31 -16.30 -2.33
N GLU A 120 16.07 -15.20 -2.22
CA GLU A 120 16.13 -14.35 -1.03
C GLU A 120 16.38 -12.89 -1.42
N TYR A 121 15.71 -11.97 -0.72
CA TYR A 121 16.03 -10.55 -0.67
C TYR A 121 15.64 -10.03 0.72
N THR A 122 15.88 -8.77 1.01
CA THR A 122 15.48 -8.15 2.28
C THR A 122 15.03 -6.71 2.03
N ILE A 123 13.83 -6.39 2.48
CA ILE A 123 13.29 -5.03 2.47
C ILE A 123 13.43 -4.45 3.87
N ILE A 124 14.16 -3.36 3.98
CA ILE A 124 14.38 -2.62 5.22
C ILE A 124 13.63 -1.30 5.09
N ILE A 125 12.80 -0.98 6.07
CA ILE A 125 12.09 0.30 6.13
C ILE A 125 12.46 0.97 7.45
N ASP A 126 13.16 2.11 7.40
CA ASP A 126 13.60 2.81 8.61
C ASP A 126 12.46 3.59 9.27
N TRP A 127 11.55 2.86 9.91
CA TRP A 127 10.39 3.41 10.64
C TRP A 127 10.79 4.41 11.73
N SER A 128 12.02 4.31 12.25
CA SER A 128 12.49 5.17 13.33
C SER A 128 12.71 6.63 12.88
N LYS A 129 12.89 6.85 11.58
CA LYS A 129 13.02 8.18 10.97
C LYS A 129 11.69 8.80 10.59
N LEU A 130 10.59 8.05 10.68
CA LEU A 130 9.27 8.51 10.28
C LEU A 130 8.53 9.16 11.45
N ALA A 131 8.10 10.41 11.27
CA ALA A 131 7.26 11.10 12.23
C ALA A 131 5.78 10.77 11.96
N ILE A 132 5.35 9.55 12.31
CA ILE A 132 3.97 9.08 12.10
C ILE A 132 3.12 9.43 13.33
N PRO A 133 2.05 10.23 13.21
CA PRO A 133 1.15 10.50 14.32
C PRO A 133 0.38 9.24 14.75
N ASP A 134 0.18 9.07 16.06
CA ASP A 134 -0.77 8.08 16.59
C ASP A 134 -2.22 8.45 16.20
N LEU A 135 -3.06 7.43 16.04
CA LEU A 135 -4.49 7.63 15.80
C LEU A 135 -5.22 8.07 17.06
N ILE A 136 -6.20 8.95 16.90
CA ILE A 136 -7.09 9.39 17.99
C ILE A 136 -8.43 8.66 17.90
N ALA A 137 -9.01 8.29 19.05
CA ALA A 137 -10.31 7.64 19.07
C ALA A 137 -11.45 8.55 18.54
N PRO A 138 -12.51 7.98 17.96
CA PRO A 138 -12.67 6.56 17.64
C PRO A 138 -11.82 6.13 16.43
N ILE A 139 -11.28 4.91 16.50
CA ILE A 139 -10.41 4.32 15.48
C ILE A 139 -11.22 3.34 14.64
N LEU A 140 -11.00 3.33 13.32
CA LEU A 140 -11.66 2.42 12.38
C LEU A 140 -11.36 0.96 12.76
N GLN A 141 -12.38 0.11 12.74
CA GLN A 141 -12.28 -1.30 13.13
C GLN A 141 -12.48 -2.22 11.92
N PRO A 142 -12.05 -3.49 12.01
CA PRO A 142 -12.34 -4.48 10.97
C PRO A 142 -13.82 -4.56 10.62
N LYS A 143 -14.12 -4.72 9.32
CA LYS A 143 -15.47 -4.74 8.72
C LYS A 143 -16.20 -3.39 8.70
N GLU A 144 -15.51 -2.31 9.02
CA GLU A 144 -16.02 -0.95 8.85
C GLU A 144 -15.50 -0.35 7.54
N VAL A 145 -16.12 0.77 7.15
CA VAL A 145 -15.77 1.53 5.94
C VAL A 145 -15.53 2.99 6.29
N THR A 146 -14.83 3.69 5.42
CA THR A 146 -14.52 5.12 5.61
C THR A 146 -14.46 5.87 4.29
N LEU A 147 -14.29 7.19 4.38
CA LEU A 147 -13.97 8.05 3.26
C LEU A 147 -12.51 8.45 3.35
N ALA A 148 -11.79 8.31 2.24
CA ALA A 148 -10.42 8.78 2.11
C ALA A 148 -10.28 9.55 0.79
N SER A 149 -9.31 10.47 0.76
CA SER A 149 -8.93 11.10 -0.50
C SER A 149 -8.08 10.12 -1.29
N ASP A 150 -8.38 9.94 -2.56
CA ASP A 150 -7.50 9.20 -3.48
C ASP A 150 -6.48 10.17 -4.07
N ARG A 151 -5.21 9.95 -3.73
CA ARG A 151 -4.08 10.79 -4.17
C ARG A 151 -3.95 10.83 -5.69
N TYR A 152 -4.16 9.70 -6.36
CA TYR A 152 -3.84 9.51 -7.77
C TYR A 152 -5.01 9.80 -8.70
N MET A 153 -6.23 9.58 -8.22
CA MET A 153 -7.44 10.01 -8.91
C MET A 153 -7.75 11.50 -8.66
N GLY A 154 -7.00 12.14 -7.77
CA GLY A 154 -7.19 13.55 -7.40
C GLY A 154 -8.51 13.80 -6.67
N THR A 155 -9.14 12.74 -6.16
CA THR A 155 -10.42 12.79 -5.47
C THR A 155 -10.20 13.35 -4.08
N LYS A 156 -10.90 14.44 -3.77
CA LYS A 156 -10.93 15.01 -2.43
C LYS A 156 -12.30 14.81 -1.85
N VAL A 157 -12.35 14.25 -0.64
CA VAL A 157 -13.59 14.13 0.10
C VAL A 157 -14.13 15.54 0.41
N SER A 158 -15.28 15.85 -0.17
CA SER A 158 -16.02 17.09 0.03
C SER A 158 -16.83 17.05 1.32
N GLN A 159 -17.22 18.23 1.83
CA GLN A 159 -18.10 18.29 3.00
C GLN A 159 -19.47 17.66 2.72
N SER A 160 -19.98 17.75 1.49
CA SER A 160 -21.24 17.10 1.10
C SER A 160 -21.15 15.59 1.17
N GLU A 161 -20.04 14.98 0.72
CA GLU A 161 -19.83 13.54 0.83
C GLU A 161 -19.73 13.08 2.29
N ILE A 162 -19.07 13.89 3.14
CA ILE A 162 -19.06 13.64 4.59
C ILE A 162 -20.47 13.67 5.17
N ASP A 163 -21.24 14.70 4.85
CA ASP A 163 -22.59 14.88 5.38
C ASP A 163 -23.51 13.74 4.91
N GLU A 164 -23.34 13.28 3.68
CA GLU A 164 -24.06 12.14 3.11
C GLU A 164 -23.66 10.83 3.78
N PHE A 165 -22.37 10.55 3.91
CA PHE A 165 -21.84 9.38 4.61
C PHE A 165 -22.39 9.26 6.04
N LEU A 166 -22.41 10.37 6.79
CA LEU A 166 -22.92 10.40 8.16
C LEU A 166 -24.44 10.16 8.26
N GLN A 167 -25.19 10.40 7.17
CA GLN A 167 -26.63 10.14 7.10
C GLN A 167 -26.97 8.70 6.72
N CYS A 168 -26.05 7.99 6.08
CA CYS A 168 -26.24 6.60 5.70
C CYS A 168 -26.46 5.70 6.93
N GLN A 169 -27.43 4.79 6.78
CA GLN A 169 -27.82 3.82 7.79
C GLN A 169 -27.46 2.38 7.38
N THR A 170 -27.18 2.15 6.09
CA THR A 170 -26.85 0.85 5.53
C THR A 170 -25.60 0.92 4.65
N LEU A 171 -24.93 -0.22 4.46
CA LEU A 171 -23.76 -0.32 3.56
C LEU A 171 -24.15 -0.05 2.09
N ALA A 172 -25.34 -0.47 1.67
CA ALA A 172 -25.81 -0.25 0.30
C ALA A 172 -25.94 1.25 -0.05
N GLU A 173 -26.24 2.11 0.92
CA GLU A 173 -26.26 3.57 0.72
C GLU A 173 -24.85 4.18 0.61
N LEU A 174 -23.82 3.45 1.06
CA LEU A 174 -22.44 3.91 1.07
C LEU A 174 -21.69 3.54 -0.21
N GLU A 175 -22.13 2.52 -0.96
CA GLU A 175 -21.49 2.06 -2.20
C GLU A 175 -21.38 3.18 -3.25
N ASP A 176 -22.33 4.11 -3.27
CA ASP A 176 -22.34 5.26 -4.20
C ASP A 176 -21.34 6.37 -3.81
N LEU A 177 -20.74 6.32 -2.62
CA LEU A 177 -19.92 7.41 -2.05
C LEU A 177 -18.40 7.23 -2.20
N GLY A 178 -17.95 6.26 -3.00
CA GLY A 178 -16.50 6.01 -3.17
C GLY A 178 -15.81 5.65 -1.86
N ILE A 179 -16.46 4.78 -1.07
CA ILE A 179 -15.94 4.33 0.23
C ILE A 179 -14.74 3.41 0.09
N PHE A 180 -13.94 3.38 1.15
CA PHE A 180 -12.87 2.41 1.35
C PHE A 180 -13.24 1.45 2.46
N TYR A 181 -13.00 0.16 2.24
CA TYR A 181 -13.15 -0.88 3.24
C TYR A 181 -11.88 -0.98 4.09
N TYR A 182 -12.07 -1.30 5.37
CA TYR A 182 -10.98 -1.75 6.22
C TYR A 182 -10.27 -2.95 5.58
N GLY A 183 -8.96 -2.86 5.37
CA GLY A 183 -8.18 -3.84 4.66
C GLY A 183 -7.72 -3.34 3.29
N TRP A 184 -7.69 -4.24 2.33
CA TRP A 184 -7.21 -3.99 0.97
C TRP A 184 -8.34 -3.50 0.05
N ASN A 185 -8.00 -2.54 -0.81
CA ASN A 185 -8.89 -1.95 -1.83
C ASN A 185 -8.12 -1.82 -3.16
N ASP A 186 -8.64 -2.38 -4.24
CA ASP A 186 -8.06 -2.31 -5.59
C ASP A 186 -8.75 -1.26 -6.44
N GLY A 187 -8.01 -0.22 -6.78
CA GLY A 187 -8.44 0.87 -7.66
C GLY A 187 -8.35 0.56 -9.16
N GLU A 188 -7.67 -0.52 -9.58
CA GLU A 188 -7.55 -0.88 -11.01
C GLU A 188 -8.71 -1.79 -11.47
N ALA A 189 -9.00 -2.85 -10.71
CA ALA A 189 -10.08 -3.78 -11.05
C ALA A 189 -11.45 -3.38 -10.43
N GLY A 190 -11.46 -2.41 -9.52
CA GLY A 190 -12.64 -2.07 -8.71
C GLY A 190 -13.04 -3.17 -7.72
N ILE A 191 -12.11 -4.08 -7.42
CA ILE A 191 -12.33 -5.20 -6.49
C ILE A 191 -11.99 -4.73 -5.07
N THR A 192 -12.83 -5.08 -4.10
CA THR A 192 -12.58 -4.71 -2.69
C THR A 192 -12.50 -5.92 -1.78
N SER A 193 -11.86 -5.78 -0.62
CA SER A 193 -11.82 -6.84 0.42
C SER A 193 -13.19 -7.35 0.87
N ALA A 194 -14.28 -6.59 0.64
CA ALA A 194 -15.64 -7.04 0.91
C ALA A 194 -16.15 -8.12 -0.06
N GLU A 195 -15.53 -8.24 -1.23
CA GLU A 195 -15.92 -9.17 -2.29
C GLU A 195 -15.12 -10.48 -2.27
N LEU A 196 -14.09 -10.55 -1.41
CA LEU A 196 -13.23 -11.72 -1.26
C LEU A 196 -13.79 -12.66 -0.17
N GLU A 197 -13.75 -13.97 -0.39
CA GLU A 197 -14.17 -14.95 0.62
C GLU A 197 -13.17 -14.97 1.80
N PRO A 198 -13.59 -15.29 3.04
CA PRO A 198 -12.71 -15.27 4.22
C PRO A 198 -11.44 -16.13 4.13
N ASP A 199 -11.43 -17.11 3.22
CA ASP A 199 -10.33 -18.04 2.97
C ASP A 199 -9.44 -17.57 1.80
N ASP A 200 -9.70 -16.39 1.25
CA ASP A 200 -8.90 -15.79 0.21
C ASP A 200 -7.53 -15.38 0.78
N PRO A 201 -6.40 -15.86 0.21
CA PRO A 201 -5.06 -15.56 0.69
C PRO A 201 -4.75 -14.06 0.72
N PHE A 202 -5.51 -13.21 0.02
CA PHE A 202 -5.39 -11.76 0.10
C PHE A 202 -6.03 -11.15 1.36
N ILE A 203 -7.04 -11.80 1.97
CA ILE A 203 -7.65 -11.38 3.25
C ILE A 203 -6.83 -11.88 4.43
N THR A 204 -6.32 -13.11 4.34
CA THR A 204 -5.41 -13.60 5.36
C THR A 204 -4.06 -12.94 5.10
N LEU A 205 -3.75 -11.85 5.81
CA LEU A 205 -2.42 -11.21 5.88
C LEU A 205 -1.34 -12.20 6.41
N GLN A 206 -1.22 -13.36 5.79
CA GLN A 206 -0.23 -14.37 6.07
C GLN A 206 0.88 -14.13 5.05
N PRO A 207 2.07 -13.72 5.52
CA PRO A 207 3.22 -13.64 4.63
C PRO A 207 3.37 -15.00 3.95
N VAL A 208 3.40 -15.02 2.61
CA VAL A 208 3.87 -16.21 1.90
C VAL A 208 5.35 -16.28 2.26
N ALA A 209 5.70 -17.18 3.17
CA ALA A 209 7.01 -17.21 3.79
C ALA A 209 8.10 -17.56 2.77
N ARG A 210 8.60 -16.52 2.11
CA ARG A 210 9.92 -16.43 1.47
C ARG A 210 10.48 -15.04 1.77
N HIS A 211 11.39 -15.04 2.75
CA HIS A 211 12.45 -14.07 2.96
C HIS A 211 12.10 -12.58 2.85
N VAL A 212 11.17 -12.07 3.67
CA VAL A 212 11.16 -10.64 4.00
C VAL A 212 11.53 -10.47 5.46
N ARG A 213 12.62 -9.74 5.72
CA ARG A 213 13.03 -9.36 7.08
C ARG A 213 12.88 -7.86 7.22
N PHE A 214 11.81 -7.44 7.88
CA PHE A 214 11.69 -6.06 8.34
C PHE A 214 12.62 -5.87 9.52
N GLN A 215 13.54 -4.91 9.39
CA GLN A 215 14.36 -4.38 10.49
C GLN A 215 13.92 -2.96 10.81
#